data_AF-A0A3E0TQL1-F1
#
_entry.id   AF-A0A3E0TQL1-F1
#
_cell.length_a   1.000
_cell.length_b   1.000
_cell.length_c   1.000
_cell.angle_alpha   90.00
_cell.angle_beta   90.00
_cell.angle_gamma   90.00
#
_symmetry.space_group_name_H-M   'P 1'
#
loop_
_entity.id
_entity.type
_entity.pdbx_description
1 polymer ?
#
loop_
_entity_poly.entity_id
_entity_poly.type
_entity_poly.pdbx_seq_one_letter_code
_entity_poly.pdbx_strand_id
1 'polypeptide(L)'
;MVNKNFVKFSEGQQHWWYTGAFSSIAHVVSSQYGDKESDCVWRWYFDHPEKRKKQLMESFKAYPEHAPTTVIIALLKRDCGVFQ
;
A
#
# COMPACT_ATOMS: atom_id res chain seq x y z
N MET A 1 6.81 -13.13 1.57
CA MET A 1 7.19 -12.45 0.30
C MET A 1 7.89 -11.14 0.65
N VAL A 2 9.06 -10.86 0.07
CA VAL A 2 9.82 -9.62 0.27
C VAL A 2 9.85 -8.77 -1.01
N ASN A 3 10.19 -7.49 -0.88
CA ASN A 3 10.18 -6.50 -1.95
C ASN A 3 10.98 -6.93 -3.17
N LYS A 4 12.20 -7.48 -3.01
CA LYS A 4 13.03 -7.96 -4.13
C LYS A 4 12.37 -9.06 -4.97
N ASN A 5 11.44 -9.81 -4.41
CA ASN A 5 10.68 -10.83 -5.14
C ASN A 5 9.43 -10.22 -5.77
N PHE A 6 8.75 -9.32 -5.06
CA PHE A 6 7.55 -8.64 -5.55
C PHE A 6 7.82 -7.80 -6.80
N VAL A 7 8.94 -7.07 -6.86
CA VAL A 7 9.28 -6.21 -8.01
C VAL A 7 9.46 -6.99 -9.32
N LYS A 8 9.60 -8.32 -9.26
CA LYS A 8 9.74 -9.21 -10.42
C LYS A 8 8.39 -9.70 -10.97
N PHE A 9 7.28 -9.43 -10.29
CA PHE A 9 5.96 -9.80 -10.76
C PHE A 9 5.59 -9.02 -12.02
N SER A 10 4.74 -9.62 -12.85
CA SER A 10 4.17 -8.93 -14.01
C SER A 10 3.30 -7.75 -13.55
N GLU A 11 3.08 -6.80 -14.46
CA GLU A 11 2.23 -5.65 -14.15
C GLU A 11 0.82 -6.06 -13.68
N GLY A 12 0.23 -7.08 -14.31
CA GLY A 12 -1.07 -7.61 -13.91
C GLY A 12 -1.06 -8.23 -12.51
N GLN A 13 -0.01 -8.99 -12.17
CA GLN A 13 0.17 -9.54 -10.82
C GLN A 13 0.32 -8.43 -9.77
N GLN A 14 1.11 -7.39 -10.07
CA GLN A 14 1.27 -6.24 -9.19
C GLN A 14 -0.05 -5.48 -9.03
N HIS A 15 -0.78 -5.24 -10.12
CA HIS A 15 -2.06 -4.55 -10.11
C HIS A 15 -3.05 -5.22 -9.15
N TRP A 16 -3.30 -6.52 -9.33
CA TRP A 16 -4.25 -7.25 -8.48
C TRP A 16 -3.79 -7.33 -7.03
N TRP A 17 -2.48 -7.46 -6.80
CA TRP A 17 -1.93 -7.46 -5.45
C TRP A 17 -2.15 -6.11 -4.75
N TYR A 18 -1.88 -4.99 -5.41
CA TYR A 18 -2.12 -3.67 -4.84
C TYR A 18 -3.60 -3.44 -4.54
N THR A 19 -4.49 -3.76 -5.49
CA THR A 19 -5.95 -3.63 -5.28
C THR A 19 -6.39 -4.44 -4.06
N GLY A 20 -5.96 -5.70 -3.95
CA GLY A 20 -6.26 -6.54 -2.79
C GLY A 20 -5.69 -6.00 -1.48
N ALA A 21 -4.46 -5.47 -1.50
CA ALA A 21 -3.81 -4.90 -0.34
C ALA A 21 -4.53 -3.65 0.16
N PHE A 22 -4.78 -2.65 -0.70
CA PHE A 22 -5.42 -1.41 -0.29
C PHE A 22 -6.88 -1.60 0.12
N SER A 23 -7.64 -2.46 -0.56
CA SER A 23 -9.01 -2.81 -0.14
C SER A 23 -9.05 -3.47 1.23
N SER A 24 -8.15 -4.44 1.48
CA SER A 24 -8.07 -5.13 2.77
C SER A 24 -7.66 -4.18 3.89
N ILE A 25 -6.66 -3.32 3.64
CA ILE A 25 -6.18 -2.36 4.64
C ILE A 25 -7.25 -1.32 4.95
N ALA A 26 -7.93 -0.77 3.94
CA ALA A 26 -9.02 0.19 4.16
C ALA A 26 -10.15 -0.45 5.00
N HIS A 27 -10.53 -1.69 4.70
CA HIS A 27 -11.55 -2.41 5.49
C HIS A 27 -11.14 -2.60 6.96
N VAL A 28 -9.88 -3.01 7.21
CA VAL A 28 -9.34 -3.11 8.57
C VAL A 28 -9.31 -1.76 9.26
N VAL A 29 -8.94 -0.70 8.54
CA VAL A 29 -8.88 0.66 9.09
C VAL A 29 -10.26 1.21 9.44
N SER A 30 -11.27 1.00 8.59
CA SER A 30 -12.67 1.37 8.90
C SER A 30 -13.13 0.69 10.20
N SER A 31 -12.80 -0.60 10.34
CA SER A 31 -13.18 -1.38 11.53
C SER A 31 -12.48 -0.95 12.82
N GLN A 32 -11.27 -0.37 12.75
CA GLN A 32 -10.43 -0.09 13.92
C GLN A 32 -10.32 1.40 14.27
N TYR A 33 -10.33 2.28 13.27
CA TYR A 33 -10.04 3.72 13.44
C TYR A 33 -11.19 4.61 12.94
N GLY A 34 -12.05 4.09 12.06
CA GLY A 34 -13.21 4.79 11.53
C GLY A 34 -13.15 5.06 10.03
N ASP A 35 -14.28 5.52 9.50
CA ASP A 35 -14.47 5.64 8.05
C ASP A 35 -13.63 6.76 7.43
N LYS A 36 -13.33 7.82 8.19
CA LYS A 36 -12.50 8.93 7.69
C LYS A 36 -11.08 8.47 7.36
N GLU A 37 -10.48 7.69 8.27
CA GLU A 37 -9.16 7.11 8.12
C GLU A 37 -9.15 6.06 7.00
N SER A 38 -10.20 5.25 6.91
CA SER A 38 -10.41 4.29 5.81
C SER A 38 -10.47 4.99 4.45
N ASP A 39 -11.24 6.06 4.35
CA ASP A 39 -11.37 6.88 3.15
C ASP A 39 -10.02 7.45 2.71
N CYS A 40 -9.19 7.90 3.66
CA CYS A 40 -7.84 8.33 3.35
C CYS A 40 -7.01 7.21 2.73
N VAL A 41 -7.00 6.01 3.34
CA VAL A 41 -6.25 4.85 2.82
C VAL A 41 -6.72 4.47 1.42
N TRP A 42 -8.03 4.41 1.20
CA TRP A 42 -8.62 4.09 -0.10
C TRP A 42 -8.18 5.10 -1.17
N ARG A 43 -8.44 6.39 -0.92
CA ARG A 43 -8.11 7.48 -1.85
C ARG A 43 -6.62 7.62 -2.09
N TRP A 44 -5.80 7.33 -1.06
CA TRP A 44 -4.33 7.43 -1.16
C TRP A 44 -3.81 6.69 -2.39
N TYR A 45 -4.31 5.47 -2.64
CA TYR A 45 -3.96 4.65 -3.81
C TYR A 45 -4.87 4.89 -5.02
N PHE A 46 -6.19 4.82 -4.85
CA PHE A 46 -7.14 4.74 -5.96
C PHE A 46 -7.36 6.06 -6.71
N ASP A 47 -7.09 7.23 -6.11
CA ASP A 47 -7.21 8.51 -6.81
C ASP A 47 -6.07 8.71 -7.83
N HIS A 48 -4.88 8.13 -7.56
CA HIS A 48 -3.67 8.32 -8.36
C HIS A 48 -2.84 7.03 -8.50
N PRO A 49 -3.40 5.93 -9.04
CA PRO A 49 -2.79 4.61 -8.96
C PRO A 49 -1.40 4.57 -9.62
N GLU A 50 -1.21 5.20 -10.78
CA GLU A 50 0.08 5.19 -11.48
C GLU A 50 1.19 5.92 -10.71
N LYS A 51 0.86 7.10 -10.15
CA LYS A 51 1.80 7.86 -9.31
C LYS A 51 2.20 7.05 -8.07
N ARG A 52 1.23 6.41 -7.42
CA ARG A 52 1.47 5.64 -6.20
C ARG A 52 2.21 4.34 -6.45
N LYS A 53 1.89 3.62 -7.53
CA LYS A 53 2.66 2.45 -7.98
C LYS A 53 4.13 2.83 -8.19
N LYS A 54 4.42 3.94 -8.87
CA LYS A 54 5.80 4.41 -9.05
C LYS A 54 6.50 4.66 -7.72
N GLN A 55 5.86 5.40 -6.82
CA GLN A 55 6.39 5.68 -5.47
C GLN A 55 6.65 4.39 -4.66
N LEU A 56 5.72 3.43 -4.72
CA LEU A 56 5.84 2.13 -4.05
C LEU A 56 6.99 1.32 -4.64
N MET A 57 7.12 1.27 -5.96
CA MET A 57 8.21 0.54 -6.63
C MET A 57 9.59 1.12 -6.33
N GLU A 58 9.72 2.44 -6.25
CA GLU A 58 10.95 3.11 -5.79
C GLU A 58 11.27 2.72 -4.35
N SER A 59 10.27 2.72 -3.46
CA SER A 59 10.43 2.33 -2.06
C SER A 59 10.80 0.85 -1.92
N PHE A 60 10.17 -0.04 -2.69
CA PHE A 60 10.47 -1.47 -2.66
C PHE A 60 11.89 -1.78 -3.12
N LYS A 61 12.40 -1.04 -4.11
CA LYS A 61 13.81 -1.13 -4.55
C LYS A 61 14.78 -0.65 -3.47
N ALA A 62 14.42 0.39 -2.71
CA ALA A 62 15.24 0.91 -1.61
C ALA A 62 15.28 -0.02 -0.39
N TYR A 63 14.20 -0.79 -0.16
CA TYR A 63 14.06 -1.68 1.00
C TYR A 63 13.83 -3.15 0.59
N PRO A 64 14.80 -3.81 -0.10
CA PRO A 64 14.56 -5.07 -0.82
C PRO A 64 14.21 -6.27 0.07
N GLU A 65 14.68 -6.28 1.33
CA GLU A 65 14.48 -7.38 2.28
C GLU A 65 13.21 -7.24 3.13
N HIS A 66 12.49 -6.11 3.02
CA HIS A 66 11.24 -5.90 3.76
C HIS A 66 10.03 -6.47 3.02
N ALA A 67 8.93 -6.69 3.73
CA ALA A 67 7.65 -7.04 3.11
C ALA A 67 7.01 -5.80 2.44
N PRO A 68 6.34 -5.96 1.28
CA PRO A 68 5.63 -4.85 0.63
C PRO A 68 4.60 -4.16 1.53
N THR A 69 3.90 -4.92 2.36
CA THR A 69 2.92 -4.40 3.32
C THR A 69 3.57 -3.53 4.39
N THR A 70 4.80 -3.83 4.84
CA THR A 70 5.52 -2.99 5.81
C THR A 70 5.77 -1.59 5.26
N VAL A 71 6.19 -1.50 3.99
CA VAL A 71 6.41 -0.21 3.32
C VAL A 71 5.08 0.53 3.13
N ILE A 72 4.01 -0.16 2.71
CA ILE A 72 2.67 0.44 2.58
C ILE A 72 2.19 0.99 3.92
N ILE A 73 2.26 0.21 4.99
CA ILE A 73 1.84 0.63 6.34
C ILE A 73 2.64 1.85 6.80
N ALA A 74 3.97 1.88 6.57
CA ALA A 74 4.79 3.03 6.93
C ALA A 74 4.38 4.31 6.18
N LEU A 75 4.06 4.20 4.88
CA LEU A 75 3.59 5.33 4.08
C LEU A 75 2.20 5.80 4.51
N LEU A 76 1.28 4.87 4.78
CA LEU A 76 -0.08 5.20 5.25
C LEU A 76 -0.07 5.79 6.67
N LYS A 77 0.82 5.32 7.56
CA LYS A 77 1.01 5.93 8.88
C LYS A 77 1.47 7.38 8.76
N ARG A 78 2.37 7.68 7.82
CA ARG A 78 2.85 9.05 7.57
C ARG A 78 1.77 9.93 6.93
N ASP A 79 1.06 9.42 5.93
CA ASP A 79 0.19 10.24 5.07
C ASP A 79 -1.28 10.29 5.55
N CYS A 80 -1.76 9.25 6.22
CA CYS A 80 -3.13 9.14 6.72
C CYS A 80 -3.25 9.13 8.25
N GLY A 81 -2.13 9.08 9.00
CA GLY A 81 -2.15 9.09 10.46
C GLY A 81 -2.71 7.81 11.11
N VAL A 82 -2.84 6.73 10.34
CA VAL A 82 -3.36 5.44 10.79
C VAL A 82 -2.29 4.59 11.49
N PHE A 83 -2.71 3.59 12.27
CA PHE A 83 -1.82 2.67 13.00
C PHE A 83 -0.96 3.36 14.07
N GLN A 84 -1.56 4.33 14.76
CA GLN A 84 -1.01 4.99 15.94
C GLN A 84 -1.60 4.39 17.21
#